data_AF-A0A939AYW0-F1
#
_entry.id   AF-A0A939AYW0-F1
#
_cell.length_a   1.000
_cell.length_b   1.000
_cell.length_c   1.000
_cell.angle_alpha   90.00
_cell.angle_beta   90.00
_cell.angle_gamma   90.00
#
_symmetry.space_group_name_H-M   'P 1'
#
loop_
_entity.id
_entity.type
_entity.pdbx_description
1 polymer ?
#
loop_
_entity_poly.entity_id
_entity_poly.type
_entity_poly.pdbx_seq_one_letter_code
_entity_poly.pdbx_strand_id
1 'polypeptide(L)'
;MVACSTQRLQPGPASDRALVRSDPVFSAGLPVQVRLRQVDGRKVSWHAAAAELQAGRHRLLVDCRIAATGTDRRFALEVELAPGLEYRLVARTSARDCDGVELVER
;
A
#
# COMPACT_ATOMS: atom_id res chain seq x y z
N MET A 1 7.96 -16.62 12.58
CA MET A 1 6.51 -16.42 12.36
C MET A 1 6.33 -15.03 11.78
N VAL A 2 6.02 -14.92 10.48
CA VAL A 2 5.72 -13.63 9.85
C VAL A 2 4.23 -13.39 10.09
N ALA A 3 3.89 -12.63 11.13
CA ALA A 3 2.54 -12.13 11.29
C ALA A 3 2.33 -11.05 10.21
N CYS A 4 1.63 -11.41 9.13
CA CYS A 4 1.01 -10.41 8.27
C CYS A 4 -0.10 -9.74 9.08
N SER A 5 0.26 -8.74 9.87
CA SER A 5 -0.70 -8.01 10.70
C SER A 5 -1.44 -6.99 9.82
N THR A 6 -2.77 -7.09 9.78
CA THR A 6 -3.62 -6.03 9.24
C THR A 6 -3.83 -4.98 10.32
N GLN A 7 -3.48 -3.72 10.04
CA GLN A 7 -3.69 -2.62 10.97
C GLN A 7 -5.01 -1.91 10.66
N ARG A 8 -5.87 -1.79 11.67
CA ARG A 8 -7.04 -0.92 11.59
C ARG A 8 -6.64 0.51 11.92
N LEU A 9 -6.86 1.43 10.99
CA LEU A 9 -6.55 2.84 11.21
C LEU A 9 -7.75 3.65 11.71
N GLN A 10 -8.97 3.14 11.49
CA GLN A 10 -10.23 3.78 11.89
C GLN A 10 -11.23 2.79 12.50
N PRO A 11 -11.94 3.19 13.58
CA PRO A 11 -13.10 2.46 14.07
C PRO A 11 -14.34 2.72 13.17
N GLY A 12 -15.19 1.70 12.96
CA GLY A 12 -16.39 1.79 12.11
C GLY A 12 -17.02 0.41 11.85
N PRO A 13 -18.23 0.31 11.26
CA PRO A 13 -18.84 -0.97 10.88
C PRO A 13 -17.98 -1.69 9.82
N ALA A 14 -17.94 -3.03 9.87
CA ALA A 14 -17.10 -3.82 8.97
C ALA A 14 -17.55 -3.76 7.50
N SER A 15 -18.86 -3.59 7.27
CA SER A 15 -19.47 -3.55 5.94
C SER A 15 -19.06 -2.36 5.08
N ASP A 16 -18.53 -1.30 5.70
CA ASP A 16 -18.11 -0.07 5.01
C ASP A 16 -16.59 0.06 4.90
N ARG A 17 -15.87 -1.05 5.08
CA ARG A 17 -14.41 -1.04 5.09
C ARG A 17 -13.84 -1.48 3.75
N ALA A 18 -12.77 -0.80 3.37
CA ALA A 18 -11.89 -1.23 2.31
C ALA A 18 -10.57 -1.72 2.91
N LEU A 19 -10.04 -2.82 2.36
CA LEU A 19 -8.74 -3.34 2.76
C LEU A 19 -7.69 -2.91 1.73
N VAL A 20 -6.66 -2.19 2.16
CA VAL A 20 -5.51 -1.84 1.31
C VAL A 20 -4.32 -2.70 1.71
N ARG A 21 -3.85 -3.55 0.80
CA ARG A 21 -2.68 -4.42 1.01
C ARG A 21 -1.43 -3.83 0.38
N SER A 22 -0.33 -3.80 1.14
CA SER A 22 1.02 -3.55 0.66
C SER A 22 1.81 -4.86 0.74
N ASP A 23 1.57 -5.74 -0.24
CA ASP A 23 2.33 -6.97 -0.37
C ASP A 23 3.69 -6.66 -1.05
N PRO A 24 4.79 -7.35 -0.68
CA PRO A 24 6.01 -7.33 -1.49
C PRO A 24 5.71 -7.94 -2.86
N VAL A 25 6.02 -7.21 -3.92
CA VAL A 25 5.71 -7.61 -5.30
C VAL A 25 7.00 -7.76 -6.09
N PHE A 26 7.10 -8.82 -6.87
CA PHE A 26 8.12 -8.91 -7.91
C PHE A 26 7.59 -8.15 -9.12
N SER A 27 8.24 -7.03 -9.45
CA SER A 27 7.87 -6.20 -10.61
C SER A 27 9.09 -6.09 -11.52
N ALA A 28 8.89 -6.27 -12.83
CA ALA A 28 9.96 -6.36 -13.83
C ALA A 28 11.10 -7.37 -13.50
N GLY A 29 10.79 -8.47 -12.80
CA GLY A 29 11.79 -9.48 -12.41
C GLY A 29 12.71 -9.06 -11.27
N LEU A 30 12.49 -7.89 -10.67
CA LEU A 30 13.26 -7.37 -9.54
C LEU A 30 12.43 -7.46 -8.25
N PRO A 31 13.07 -7.71 -7.10
CA PRO A 31 12.41 -7.63 -5.80
C PRO A 31 12.09 -6.16 -5.47
N VAL A 32 10.81 -5.80 -5.57
CA VAL A 32 10.30 -4.47 -5.24
C VAL A 32 9.53 -4.53 -3.93
N GLN A 33 9.90 -3.67 -2.99
CA GLN A 33 9.20 -3.51 -1.73
C GLN A 33 8.31 -2.27 -1.82
N VAL A 34 7.01 -2.50 -1.91
CA VAL A 34 6.00 -1.44 -1.77
C VAL A 34 5.52 -1.42 -0.34
N ARG A 35 5.54 -0.24 0.26
CA ARG A 35 5.31 -0.10 1.69
C ARG A 35 4.39 1.07 1.96
N LEU A 36 3.25 0.79 2.58
CA LEU A 36 2.36 1.84 3.05
C LEU A 36 2.92 2.46 4.33
N ARG A 37 3.20 3.77 4.29
CA ARG A 37 3.80 4.53 5.39
C ARG A 37 2.76 5.33 6.15
N GLN A 38 1.83 5.97 5.45
CA GLN A 38 0.77 6.77 6.06
C GLN A 38 -0.53 6.69 5.26
N VAL A 39 -1.64 6.92 5.96
CA VAL A 39 -2.95 7.16 5.35
C VAL A 39 -3.60 8.35 6.06
N ASP A 40 -4.01 9.37 5.31
CA ASP A 40 -4.60 10.61 5.85
C ASP A 40 -3.76 11.24 6.98
N GLY A 41 -2.43 11.17 6.84
CA GLY A 41 -1.48 11.64 7.86
C GLY A 41 -1.31 10.71 9.07
N ARG A 42 -2.08 9.62 9.18
CA ARG A 42 -1.90 8.58 10.20
C ARG A 42 -0.79 7.63 9.79
N LYS A 43 0.18 7.42 10.68
CA LYS A 43 1.29 6.48 10.44
C LYS A 43 0.79 5.03 10.46
N VAL A 44 1.15 4.27 9.44
CA VAL A 44 0.98 2.83 9.38
C VAL A 44 2.23 2.17 9.97
N SER A 45 2.02 1.16 10.81
CA SER A 45 3.05 0.40 11.48
C SER A 45 3.96 -0.29 10.48
N TRP A 46 5.26 -0.35 10.80
CA TRP A 46 6.24 -0.96 9.91
C TRP A 46 6.00 -2.44 9.62
N HIS A 47 5.33 -3.13 10.53
CA HIS A 47 4.99 -4.55 10.41
C HIS A 47 3.62 -4.81 9.79
N ALA A 48 2.85 -3.75 9.47
CA ALA A 48 1.53 -3.94 8.88
C ALA A 48 1.65 -4.22 7.38
N ALA A 49 1.16 -5.38 6.95
CA ALA A 49 1.10 -5.76 5.53
C ALA A 49 -0.17 -5.25 4.85
N ALA A 50 -1.18 -4.86 5.65
CA ALA A 50 -2.44 -4.33 5.17
C ALA A 50 -2.99 -3.28 6.13
N ALA A 51 -3.78 -2.36 5.59
CA ALA A 51 -4.50 -1.33 6.32
C ALA A 51 -6.00 -1.42 6.03
N GLU A 52 -6.82 -1.54 7.07
CA GLU A 52 -8.27 -1.38 6.95
C GLU A 52 -8.62 0.11 7.08
N LEU A 53 -9.35 0.61 6.09
CA LEU A 53 -9.80 1.99 5.94
C LEU A 53 -11.31 2.01 5.74
N GLN A 54 -11.96 3.14 6.02
CA GLN A 54 -13.35 3.34 5.61
C GLN A 54 -13.44 3.50 4.09
N ALA A 55 -14.64 3.37 3.52
CA ALA A 55 -14.89 3.80 2.16
C ALA A 55 -14.77 5.33 2.07
N GLY A 56 -14.32 5.83 0.92
CA GLY A 56 -14.15 7.25 0.65
C GLY A 56 -12.75 7.59 0.11
N ARG A 57 -12.45 8.88 0.09
CA ARG A 57 -11.17 9.39 -0.41
C ARG A 57 -10.13 9.39 0.68
N HIS A 58 -8.99 8.79 0.36
CA HIS A 58 -7.85 8.66 1.26
C HIS A 58 -6.57 9.10 0.57
N ARG A 59 -5.70 9.75 1.32
CA ARG A 59 -4.34 10.08 0.88
C ARG A 59 -3.36 9.07 1.46
N LEU A 60 -2.88 8.17 0.61
CA LEU A 60 -1.87 7.18 0.97
C LEU A 60 -0.48 7.74 0.70
N LEU A 61 0.43 7.49 1.64
CA LEU A 61 1.86 7.73 1.46
C LEU A 61 2.55 6.38 1.38
N VAL A 62 3.14 6.09 0.23
CA VAL A 62 3.79 4.81 -0.07
C VAL A 62 5.26 5.03 -0.39
N ASP A 63 6.12 4.23 0.21
CA ASP A 63 7.53 4.13 -0.16
C ASP A 63 7.67 2.92 -1.12
N CYS A 64 8.34 3.13 -2.24
CA CYS A 64 8.70 2.11 -3.23
C CYS A 64 10.21 1.94 -3.22
N ARG A 65 10.67 0.76 -2.83
CA ARG A 65 12.10 0.44 -2.74
C ARG A 65 12.46 -0.71 -3.66
N ILE A 66 13.45 -0.50 -4.53
CA ILE A 66 14.00 -1.53 -5.39
C ILE A 66 15.25 -2.09 -4.69
N ALA A 67 15.17 -3.31 -4.17
CA ALA A 67 16.28 -3.90 -3.42
C ALA A 67 17.51 -4.14 -4.31
N ALA A 68 17.30 -4.38 -5.61
CA ALA A 68 18.38 -4.62 -6.56
C ALA A 68 19.26 -3.39 -6.84
N THR A 69 18.69 -2.18 -6.81
CA THR A 69 19.43 -0.92 -7.09
C THR A 69 19.64 -0.07 -5.83
N GLY A 70 18.96 -0.39 -4.73
CA GLY A 70 18.94 0.44 -3.52
C GLY A 70 18.09 1.71 -3.64
N THR A 71 17.40 1.90 -4.77
CA THR A 71 16.55 3.08 -5.01
C THR A 71 15.34 3.06 -4.08
N ASP A 72 15.09 4.18 -3.41
CA ASP A 72 13.92 4.44 -2.57
C ASP A 72 13.21 5.69 -3.10
N ARG A 73 11.94 5.54 -3.48
CA ARG A 73 11.08 6.61 -3.99
C ARG A 73 9.83 6.67 -3.14
N ARG A 74 9.37 7.89 -2.84
CA ARG A 74 8.11 8.09 -2.13
C ARG A 74 7.05 8.64 -3.06
N PHE A 75 5.86 8.06 -2.96
CA PHE A 75 4.68 8.45 -3.71
C PHE A 75 3.56 8.82 -2.75
N ALA A 76 2.87 9.91 -3.05
CA ALA A 76 1.59 10.25 -2.43
C ALA A 76 0.49 9.91 -3.43
N LEU A 77 -0.42 9.03 -3.05
CA LEU A 77 -1.55 8.61 -3.86
C LEU A 77 -2.83 9.13 -3.23
N GLU A 78 -3.65 9.79 -4.03
CA GLU A 78 -5.02 10.10 -3.67
C GLU A 78 -5.89 9.01 -4.30
N VAL A 79 -6.52 8.20 -3.44
CA VAL A 79 -7.31 7.05 -3.86
C VAL A 79 -8.73 7.17 -3.32
N GLU A 80 -9.69 6.63 -4.06
CA GLU A 80 -11.06 6.48 -3.59
C GLU A 80 -11.33 4.99 -3.39
N LEU A 81 -11.72 4.62 -2.17
CA LEU A 81 -11.99 3.25 -1.78
C LEU A 81 -13.50 3.05 -1.72
N ALA A 82 -14.01 2.00 -2.34
CA ALA A 82 -15.41 1.62 -2.23
C ALA A 82 -15.61 0.65 -1.04
N PRO A 83 -16.81 0.63 -0.44
CA PRO A 83 -17.11 -0.19 0.72
C PRO A 83 -17.07 -1.68 0.37
N GLY A 84 -16.42 -2.47 1.22
CA GLY A 84 -16.35 -3.93 1.07
C GLY A 84 -15.36 -4.41 0.01
N LEU A 85 -14.57 -3.51 -0.59
CA LEU A 85 -13.58 -3.89 -1.62
C LEU A 85 -12.18 -4.07 -1.06
N GLU A 86 -11.44 -4.98 -1.69
CA GLU A 86 -10.04 -5.19 -1.42
C GLU A 86 -9.21 -4.52 -2.52
N TYR A 87 -8.15 -3.86 -2.10
CA TYR A 87 -7.24 -3.16 -2.96
C TYR A 87 -5.81 -3.59 -2.67
N ARG A 88 -5.01 -3.63 -3.73
CA ARG A 88 -3.59 -3.94 -3.66
C ARG A 88 -2.78 -2.79 -4.23
N LEU A 89 -1.74 -2.40 -3.50
CA LEU A 89 -0.73 -1.49 -4.01
C LEU A 89 0.23 -2.25 -4.92
N VAL A 90 0.37 -1.79 -6.16
CA VAL A 90 1.24 -2.36 -7.19
C VAL A 90 2.24 -1.30 -7.62
N ALA A 91 3.54 -1.60 -7.49
CA ALA A 91 4.57 -0.72 -8.02
C ALA A 91 4.73 -0.92 -9.53
N ARG A 92 4.72 0.20 -10.26
CA ARG A 92 5.25 0.31 -11.60
C ARG A 92 6.75 0.60 -11.50
N THR A 93 7.56 -0.36 -11.95
CA THR A 93 9.01 -0.22 -11.98
C THR A 93 9.54 -0.44 -13.39
N SER A 94 10.49 0.37 -13.80
CA SER A 94 11.36 0.13 -14.93
C SER A 94 12.60 -0.67 -14.49
N ALA A 95 13.48 -1.00 -15.43
CA ALA A 95 14.67 -1.81 -15.16
C ALA A 95 15.64 -1.22 -14.10
N ARG A 96 15.49 0.05 -13.70
CA ARG A 96 16.40 0.72 -12.76
C ARG A 96 15.72 1.60 -11.71
N ASP A 97 14.50 2.08 -11.93
CA ASP A 97 13.81 3.02 -11.04
C ASP A 97 12.35 2.57 -10.79
N CYS A 98 11.75 3.12 -9.74
CA CYS A 98 10.33 2.96 -9.47
C CYS A 98 9.60 4.17 -10.03
N ASP A 99 8.92 3.98 -11.15
CA ASP A 99 8.23 5.04 -11.87
C ASP A 99 6.92 5.47 -11.21
N GLY A 100 6.29 4.57 -10.44
CA GLY A 100 5.07 4.90 -9.72
C GLY A 100 4.53 3.75 -8.87
N VAL A 101 3.50 4.05 -8.09
CA VAL A 101 2.70 3.05 -7.37
C VAL A 101 1.25 3.30 -7.71
N GLU A 102 0.49 2.24 -7.91
CA GLU A 102 -0.93 2.31 -8.20
C GLU A 102 -1.72 1.44 -7.25
N LEU A 103 -3.00 1.78 -7.12
CA LEU A 103 -3.96 0.97 -6.41
C LEU A 103 -4.79 0.17 -7.42
N VAL A 104 -4.84 -1.14 -7.25
CA VAL A 104 -5.59 -2.06 -8.10
C VAL A 104 -6.60 -2.81 -7.25
N GLU A 105 -7.86 -2.82 -7.67
CA GLU A 105 -8.93 -3.61 -7.06
C GLU A 105 -8.66 -5.11 -7.23
N ARG A 106 -9.04 -5.92 -6.23
CA ARG A 106 -8.72 -7.34 -6.12
C ARG A 106 -9.95 -8.23 -6.14
#